data_AF-A0A7L0FEN3-F1
#
_entry.id   AF-A0A7L0FEN3-F1
#
_cell.length_a   1.000
_cell.length_b   1.000
_cell.length_c   1.000
_cell.angle_alpha   90.00
_cell.angle_beta   90.00
_cell.angle_gamma   90.00
#
_symmetry.space_group_name_H-M   'P 1'
#
loop_
_entity.id
_entity.type
_entity.pdbx_description
1 polymer ?
#
loop_
_entity_poly.entity_id
_entity_poly.type
_entity_poly.pdbx_seq_one_letter_code
_entity_poly.pdbx_strand_id
1 'polypeptide(L)'
;TKHVIKNIQWTTGNNFTVERGRQQIEEYISTWEVHESWLHWSEFLQEEELKYSKRYHYRVCWSIPTRRKPIPRATASVYFVIELSKIKPATLPVEVFFTLESSRLIHRPEQCQFREKWLKDIIENKIILMERL
;
A
#
# COMPACT_ATOMS: atom_id res chain seq x y z
N THR A 1 -12.55 23.59 2.42
CA THR A 1 -13.50 22.55 1.97
C THR A 1 -13.22 21.30 2.78
N LYS A 2 -14.20 20.69 3.47
CA LYS A 2 -13.97 19.45 4.23
C LYS A 2 -13.71 18.32 3.23
N HIS A 3 -12.44 17.93 3.05
CA HIS A 3 -12.08 16.79 2.21
C HIS A 3 -12.50 15.50 2.92
N VAL A 4 -13.43 14.77 2.33
CA VAL A 4 -13.86 13.45 2.81
C VAL A 4 -12.80 12.44 2.37
N ILE A 5 -12.16 11.77 3.33
CA ILE A 5 -11.23 10.68 3.04
C ILE A 5 -12.07 9.52 2.50
N LYS A 6 -11.86 9.16 1.23
CA LYS A 6 -12.46 7.96 0.64
C LYS A 6 -11.80 6.74 1.26
N ASN A 7 -12.61 5.79 1.70
CA ASN A 7 -12.14 4.57 2.33
C ASN A 7 -13.11 3.42 2.00
N ILE A 8 -12.68 2.19 2.25
CA ILE A 8 -13.44 0.98 2.01
C ILE A 8 -13.79 0.28 3.33
N GLN A 9 -14.75 -0.65 3.27
CA GLN A 9 -15.03 -1.55 4.38
C GLN A 9 -14.11 -2.77 4.31
N TRP A 10 -13.15 -2.85 5.24
CA TRP A 10 -12.22 -3.97 5.32
C TRP A 10 -12.92 -5.25 5.77
N THR A 11 -12.46 -6.40 5.27
CA THR A 11 -13.04 -7.70 5.63
C THR A 11 -12.87 -8.00 7.11
N THR A 12 -13.70 -8.87 7.65
CA THR A 12 -13.57 -9.36 9.02
C THR A 12 -12.49 -10.42 9.12
N GLY A 13 -11.95 -10.62 10.33
CA GLY A 13 -10.93 -11.64 10.59
C GLY A 13 -11.35 -13.05 10.15
N ASN A 14 -12.63 -13.41 10.35
CA ASN A 14 -13.17 -14.71 9.95
C ASN A 14 -13.17 -14.97 8.43
N ASN A 15 -13.37 -13.91 7.64
CA ASN A 15 -13.49 -14.01 6.19
C ASN A 15 -12.18 -13.62 5.49
N PHE A 16 -11.10 -13.45 6.24
CA PHE A 16 -9.82 -13.01 5.70
C PHE A 16 -9.08 -14.18 5.03
N THR A 17 -8.58 -13.91 3.82
CA THR A 17 -7.61 -14.75 3.12
C THR A 17 -6.54 -13.85 2.51
N VAL A 18 -5.37 -14.41 2.21
CA VAL A 18 -4.26 -13.66 1.60
C VAL A 18 -4.70 -12.93 0.32
N GLU A 19 -5.43 -13.64 -0.54
CA GLU A 19 -5.93 -13.10 -1.81
C GLU A 19 -7.03 -12.07 -1.60
N ARG A 20 -7.94 -12.27 -0.63
CA ARG A 20 -8.95 -11.26 -0.27
C ARG A 20 -8.29 -9.97 0.23
N GLY A 21 -7.24 -10.09 1.06
CA GLY A 21 -6.47 -8.95 1.52
C GLY A 21 -5.85 -8.17 0.37
N ARG A 22 -5.23 -8.87 -0.59
CA ARG A 22 -4.67 -8.26 -1.81
C ARG A 22 -5.73 -7.53 -2.63
N GLN A 23 -6.90 -8.15 -2.85
CA GLN A 23 -8.01 -7.54 -3.58
C GLN A 23 -8.54 -6.28 -2.89
N GLN A 24 -8.64 -6.28 -1.56
CA GLN A 24 -9.07 -5.09 -0.83
C GLN A 24 -8.02 -3.98 -0.81
N ILE A 25 -6.73 -4.32 -0.87
CA ILE A 25 -5.67 -3.33 -1.10
C ILE A 25 -5.86 -2.66 -2.46
N GLU A 26 -6.14 -3.42 -3.52
CA GLU A 26 -6.45 -2.87 -4.85
C GLU A 26 -7.72 -1.99 -4.84
N GLU A 27 -8.77 -2.44 -4.18
CA GLU A 27 -10.00 -1.68 -3.99
C GLU A 27 -9.74 -0.36 -3.25
N TYR A 28 -8.95 -0.40 -2.18
CA TYR A 28 -8.57 0.79 -1.42
C TYR A 28 -7.73 1.75 -2.27
N ILE A 29 -6.75 1.24 -3.02
CA ILE A 29 -5.90 2.03 -3.90
C ILE A 29 -6.70 2.68 -5.03
N SER A 30 -7.75 2.04 -5.52
CA SER A 30 -8.64 2.64 -6.52
C SER A 30 -9.33 3.92 -6.03
N THR A 31 -9.40 4.13 -4.72
CA THR A 31 -9.92 5.37 -4.12
C THR A 31 -8.91 6.52 -4.14
N TRP A 32 -7.63 6.24 -4.41
CA TRP A 32 -6.56 7.23 -4.43
C TRP A 32 -6.67 8.11 -5.68
N GLU A 33 -6.50 9.41 -5.48
CA GLU A 33 -6.53 10.40 -6.56
C GLU A 33 -5.12 10.51 -7.16
N VAL A 34 -4.73 9.50 -7.95
CA VAL A 34 -3.46 9.45 -8.69
C VAL A 34 -3.71 9.58 -10.19
N HIS A 35 -2.79 10.22 -10.91
CA HIS A 35 -2.87 10.35 -12.37
C HIS A 35 -2.87 8.99 -13.09
N GLU A 36 -3.65 8.85 -14.16
CA GLU A 36 -3.83 7.61 -14.95
C GLU A 36 -2.54 7.02 -15.56
N SER A 37 -1.49 7.83 -15.66
CA SER A 37 -0.17 7.37 -16.14
C SER A 37 0.55 6.45 -15.14
N TRP A 38 0.12 6.44 -13.89
CA TRP A 38 0.64 5.54 -12.88
C TRP A 38 0.10 4.14 -13.11
N LEU A 39 1.01 3.19 -13.29
CA LEU A 39 0.70 1.77 -13.30
C LEU A 39 1.21 1.14 -12.01
N HIS A 40 0.47 0.15 -11.52
CA HIS A 40 0.86 -0.60 -10.34
C HIS A 40 0.51 -2.08 -10.44
N TRP A 41 1.13 -2.86 -9.57
CA TRP A 41 0.78 -4.24 -9.30
C TRP A 41 1.01 -4.54 -7.83
N SER A 42 0.19 -5.41 -7.27
CA SER A 42 0.29 -5.89 -5.89
C SER A 42 0.77 -7.34 -5.81
N GLU A 43 1.53 -7.63 -4.77
CA GLU A 43 1.92 -8.98 -4.41
C GLU A 43 1.88 -9.19 -2.90
N PHE A 44 1.69 -10.46 -2.53
CA PHE A 44 1.91 -10.92 -1.19
C PHE A 44 3.39 -11.22 -0.99
N LEU A 45 3.95 -10.77 0.13
CA LEU A 45 5.35 -11.00 0.47
C LEU A 45 5.49 -12.15 1.43
N GLN A 46 4.86 -12.04 2.61
CA GLN A 46 5.03 -13.01 3.68
C GLN A 46 3.92 -12.92 4.73
N GLU A 47 3.83 -14.00 5.49
CA GLU A 47 3.04 -14.12 6.70
C GLU A 47 3.97 -14.10 7.91
N GLU A 48 3.59 -13.36 8.94
CA GLU A 48 4.33 -13.24 10.19
C GLU A 48 3.40 -13.59 11.36
N GLU A 49 3.73 -14.69 12.04
CA GLU A 49 3.00 -15.16 13.22
C GLU A 49 3.57 -14.50 14.49
N LEU A 50 2.76 -13.69 15.17
CA LEU A 50 3.13 -13.04 16.43
C LEU A 50 2.40 -13.69 17.61
N LYS A 51 2.83 -13.38 18.83
CA LYS A 51 2.22 -13.94 20.06
C LYS A 51 0.71 -13.68 20.14
N TYR A 52 0.28 -12.49 19.73
CA TYR A 52 -1.10 -12.00 19.93
C TYR A 52 -1.81 -11.59 18.63
N SER A 53 -1.14 -11.72 17.49
CA SER A 53 -1.68 -11.37 16.20
C SER A 53 -0.96 -12.12 15.10
N LYS A 54 -1.49 -11.99 13.89
CA LYS A 54 -0.94 -12.55 12.67
C LYS A 54 -0.93 -11.45 11.63
N ARG A 55 0.22 -11.23 11.00
CA ARG A 55 0.44 -10.14 10.04
C ARG A 55 0.67 -10.70 8.65
N TYR A 56 0.06 -10.05 7.67
CA TYR A 56 0.18 -10.37 6.26
C TYR A 56 0.76 -9.16 5.56
N HIS A 57 1.95 -9.34 5.00
CA HIS A 57 2.73 -8.28 4.37
C HIS A 57 2.53 -8.32 2.87
N TYR A 58 2.25 -7.16 2.29
CA TYR A 58 2.04 -6.97 0.87
C TYR A 58 2.90 -5.81 0.36
N ARG A 59 3.23 -5.86 -0.93
CA ARG A 59 3.87 -4.76 -1.64
C ARG A 59 3.00 -4.35 -2.81
N VAL A 60 2.83 -3.06 -2.98
CA VAL A 60 2.32 -2.48 -4.22
C VAL A 60 3.42 -1.66 -4.85
N CYS A 61 3.83 -2.06 -6.04
CA CYS A 61 4.92 -1.44 -6.78
C CYS A 61 4.34 -0.53 -7.87
N TRP A 62 4.76 0.73 -7.87
CA TRP A 62 4.27 1.80 -8.73
C TRP A 62 5.33 2.27 -9.70
N SER A 63 4.91 2.62 -10.92
CA SER A 63 5.79 3.19 -11.91
C SER A 63 5.05 4.03 -12.96
N ILE A 64 5.79 4.87 -13.69
CA ILE A 64 5.29 5.61 -14.84
C ILE A 64 6.12 5.22 -16.07
N PRO A 65 5.69 4.24 -16.88
CA PRO A 65 6.36 3.95 -18.14
C PRO A 65 6.11 5.08 -19.14
N THR A 66 7.08 5.33 -20.01
CA THR A 66 6.94 6.31 -21.09
C THR A 66 7.33 5.67 -22.42
N ARG A 67 6.86 6.23 -23.54
CA ARG A 67 7.24 5.73 -24.87
C ARG A 67 8.76 5.68 -25.09
N ARG A 68 9.51 6.61 -24.49
CA ARG A 68 10.99 6.64 -24.58
C ARG A 68 11.68 5.71 -23.59
N LYS A 69 11.01 5.31 -22.50
CA LYS A 69 11.51 4.44 -21.44
C LYS A 69 10.37 3.49 -21.00
N PRO A 70 10.10 2.43 -21.78
CA PRO A 70 9.00 1.50 -21.47
C PRO A 70 9.29 0.69 -20.20
N ILE A 71 10.56 0.46 -19.90
CA ILE A 71 11.02 -0.06 -18.61
C ILE A 71 11.46 1.14 -17.76
N PRO A 72 10.74 1.48 -16.68
CA PRO A 72 11.05 2.61 -15.81
C PRO A 72 12.43 2.42 -15.14
N ARG A 73 13.22 3.50 -15.05
CA ARG A 73 14.55 3.49 -14.37
C ARG A 73 14.44 3.29 -12.87
N ALA A 74 13.33 3.71 -12.28
CA ALA A 74 13.03 3.59 -10.88
C ALA A 74 11.53 3.36 -10.68
N THR A 75 11.18 2.69 -9.60
CA THR A 75 9.82 2.42 -9.14
C THR A 75 9.64 2.95 -7.71
N ALA A 76 8.40 3.04 -7.23
CA ALA A 76 8.09 3.35 -5.84
C ALA A 76 7.27 2.22 -5.22
N SER A 77 7.67 1.75 -4.04
CA SER A 77 6.91 0.72 -3.33
C SER A 77 6.10 1.32 -2.17
N VAL A 78 4.85 0.86 -2.05
CA VAL A 78 4.02 1.03 -0.84
C VAL A 78 3.86 -0.33 -0.21
N TYR A 79 4.17 -0.44 1.08
CA TYR A 79 4.08 -1.68 1.82
C TYR A 79 2.82 -1.65 2.68
N PHE A 80 1.99 -2.67 2.55
CA PHE A 80 0.79 -2.83 3.36
C PHE A 80 0.97 -3.96 4.35
N VAL A 81 0.44 -3.77 5.54
CA VAL A 81 0.34 -4.81 6.58
C VAL A 81 -1.11 -4.93 6.98
N ILE A 82 -1.67 -6.13 6.81
CA ILE A 82 -2.97 -6.48 7.37
C ILE A 82 -2.74 -7.33 8.60
N GLU A 83 -3.27 -6.89 9.75
CA GLU A 83 -3.09 -7.53 11.04
C GLU A 83 -4.42 -8.10 11.55
N LEU A 84 -4.39 -9.40 11.86
CA LEU A 84 -5.46 -10.13 12.53
C LEU A 84 -5.07 -10.33 13.99
N SER A 85 -5.86 -9.77 14.91
CA SER A 85 -5.64 -10.00 16.34
C SER A 85 -6.18 -11.38 16.75
N LYS A 86 -5.41 -12.10 17.57
CA LYS A 86 -5.82 -13.36 18.22
C LYS A 86 -6.66 -13.15 19.47
N ILE A 87 -6.66 -11.92 20.00
CA ILE A 87 -7.35 -11.55 21.23
C ILE A 87 -8.72 -10.94 20.92
N LYS A 88 -8.80 -10.14 19.84
CA LYS A 88 -10.04 -9.48 19.44
C LYS A 88 -10.99 -10.49 18.76
N PRO A 89 -12.32 -10.29 18.86
CA PRO A 89 -13.29 -11.11 18.14
C PRO A 89 -13.04 -11.05 16.62
N ALA A 90 -13.01 -12.20 15.96
CA ALA A 90 -12.78 -12.30 14.52
C ALA A 90 -13.96 -11.80 13.66
N THR A 91 -15.05 -11.37 14.29
CA THR A 91 -16.15 -10.63 13.67
C THR A 91 -15.80 -9.17 13.40
N LEU A 92 -14.75 -8.63 14.03
CA LEU A 92 -14.29 -7.27 13.76
C LEU A 92 -13.50 -7.19 12.45
N PRO A 93 -13.51 -6.02 11.77
CA PRO A 93 -12.64 -5.76 10.62
C PRO A 93 -11.17 -5.95 10.96
N VAL A 94 -10.39 -6.40 9.97
CA VAL A 94 -8.94 -6.49 10.09
C VAL A 94 -8.31 -5.10 10.23
N GLU A 95 -7.18 -5.01 10.94
CA GLU A 95 -6.43 -3.76 11.02
C GLU A 95 -5.50 -3.64 9.83
N VAL A 96 -5.46 -2.46 9.20
CA VAL A 96 -4.64 -2.22 8.01
C VAL A 96 -3.73 -1.02 8.22
N PHE A 97 -2.48 -1.21 7.84
CA PHE A 97 -1.43 -0.20 7.90
C PHE A 97 -0.69 -0.14 6.56
N PHE A 98 -0.11 1.02 6.25
CA PHE A 98 0.82 1.12 5.13
C PHE A 98 2.00 2.06 5.41
N THR A 99 3.11 1.80 4.74
CA THR A 99 4.32 2.62 4.75
C THR A 99 4.82 2.84 3.33
N LEU A 100 5.56 3.93 3.14
CA LEU A 100 6.25 4.23 1.89
C LEU A 100 7.68 3.69 1.96
N GLU A 101 8.24 3.24 0.85
CA GLU A 101 9.63 2.73 0.80
C GLU A 101 10.68 3.69 1.40
N SER A 102 10.51 5.00 1.21
CA SER A 102 11.44 6.02 1.71
C SER A 102 11.16 6.47 3.15
N SER A 103 10.15 5.92 3.83
CA SER A 103 9.69 6.43 5.13
C SER A 103 9.33 5.31 6.10
N ARG A 104 9.67 5.51 7.37
CA ARG A 104 9.24 4.63 8.48
C ARG A 104 7.90 5.05 9.08
N LEU A 105 7.28 6.12 8.57
CA LEU A 105 5.99 6.60 9.06
C LEU A 105 4.89 5.59 8.70
N ILE A 106 4.17 5.13 9.72
CA ILE A 106 3.06 4.19 9.58
C ILE A 106 1.76 4.98 9.40
N HIS A 107 1.05 4.70 8.32
CA HIS A 107 -0.22 5.30 7.99
C HIS A 107 -1.37 4.31 8.22
N ARG A 108 -2.52 4.84 8.62
CA ARG A 108 -3.79 4.10 8.68
C ARG A 108 -4.70 4.59 7.55
N PRO A 109 -5.32 3.70 6.76
CA PRO A 109 -6.24 4.07 5.67
C PRO A 109 -7.32 5.08 6.07
N GLU A 110 -7.89 4.92 7.26
CA GLU A 110 -9.01 5.75 7.72
C GLU A 110 -8.62 7.19 8.08
N GLN A 111 -7.33 7.45 8.28
CA GLN A 111 -6.83 8.69 8.87
C GLN A 111 -5.97 9.51 7.91
N CYS A 112 -5.64 8.95 6.75
CA CYS A 112 -4.64 9.54 5.87
C CYS A 112 -5.06 9.43 4.40
N GLN A 113 -5.27 10.58 3.76
CA GLN A 113 -5.42 10.63 2.31
C GLN A 113 -4.06 10.46 1.65
N PHE A 114 -3.95 9.47 0.76
CA PHE A 114 -2.75 9.25 -0.04
C PHE A 114 -2.47 10.44 -0.96
N ARG A 115 -1.20 10.81 -1.12
CA ARG A 115 -0.77 11.90 -1.99
C ARG A 115 0.14 11.35 -3.09
N GLU A 116 -0.24 11.57 -4.35
CA GLU A 116 0.57 11.18 -5.52
C GLU A 116 2.02 11.70 -5.44
N LYS A 117 2.22 12.88 -4.85
CA LYS A 117 3.56 13.47 -4.62
C LYS A 117 4.51 12.50 -3.91
N TRP A 118 4.01 11.67 -2.99
CA TRP A 118 4.85 10.71 -2.28
C TRP A 118 5.50 9.69 -3.22
N LEU A 119 4.79 9.24 -4.26
CA LEU A 119 5.36 8.33 -5.26
C LEU A 119 6.37 9.05 -6.15
N LYS A 120 6.08 10.30 -6.54
CA LYS A 120 6.99 11.14 -7.33
C LYS A 120 8.30 11.37 -6.61
N ASP A 121 8.23 11.79 -5.35
CA ASP A 121 9.40 12.06 -4.52
C ASP A 121 10.29 10.81 -4.39
N ILE A 122 9.71 9.61 -4.25
CA ILE A 122 10.49 8.35 -4.20
C ILE A 122 11.24 8.11 -5.51
N ILE A 123 10.56 8.21 -6.66
CA ILE A 123 11.14 7.95 -7.98
C ILE A 123 12.22 8.99 -8.31
N GLU A 124 11.93 10.27 -8.12
CA GLU A 124 12.85 11.37 -8.42
C GLU A 124 14.13 11.26 -7.57
N ASN A 125 14.01 10.98 -6.27
CA ASN A 125 15.18 10.80 -5.40
C ASN A 125 16.04 9.61 -5.83
N LYS A 126 15.43 8.48 -6.22
CA LYS A 126 16.19 7.33 -6.75
C LYS A 126 16.94 7.70 -8.03
N ILE A 127 16.30 8.42 -8.96
CA ILE A 127 16.94 8.85 -10.21
C ILE A 127 18.12 9.80 -9.93
N ILE A 128 17.95 10.78 -9.05
CA ILE A 128 19.01 11.72 -8.66
C ILE A 128 20.20 10.98 -8.06
N LEU A 129 19.96 9.99 -7.20
CA LEU A 129 21.04 9.20 -6.60
C LEU A 129 21.76 8.35 -7.64
N MET A 130 21.03 7.75 -8.59
CA MET A 130 21.63 6.96 -9.67
C MET A 130 22.47 7.80 -10.64
N GLU A 131 22.15 9.08 -10.83
CA GLU A 131 22.90 9.99 -11.72
C GLU A 131 24.15 10.57 -11.07
N ARG A 132 24.31 10.39 -9.76
CA ARG A 132 25.51 10.80 -8.99
C ARG A 132 26.54 9.68 -8.83
N LEU A 133 26.20 8.46 -9.25
CA LEU A 133 27.07 7.27 -9.27
C LEU A 133 27.71 7.11 -10.64
#